data_AF-A0AAI9DXJ5-F1
#
_entry.id   AF-A0AAI9DXJ5-F1
#
_cell.length_a   1.000
_cell.length_b   1.000
_cell.length_c   1.000
_cell.angle_alpha   90.00
_cell.angle_beta   90.00
_cell.angle_gamma   90.00
#
_symmetry.space_group_name_H-M   'P 1'
#
loop_
_entity.id
_entity.type
_entity.pdbx_description
1 polymer ?
#
loop_
_entity_poly.entity_id
_entity_poly.type
_entity_poly.pdbx_seq_one_letter_code
_entity_poly.pdbx_strand_id
1 'polypeptide(L)'
;MLWKNIDPESVDGAYKLTYQEEKALYIWFISRLLKDGDIKLARYGKFLPGSIEKQIDVFEMAFPKTEDEMDCDAFEGFWFLSENCPAGIVWIHENGYQDWT
;
A
#
# COMPACT_ATOMS: atom_id res chain seq x y z
N MET A 1 -7.21 -5.86 4.93
CA MET A 1 -6.12 -4.95 4.51
C MET A 1 -5.67 -5.37 3.12
N LEU A 2 -5.57 -4.42 2.18
CA LEU A 2 -5.43 -4.68 0.74
C LEU A 2 -4.26 -5.62 0.37
N TRP A 3 -3.13 -5.52 1.07
CA TRP A 3 -1.99 -6.43 0.93
C TRP A 3 -2.35 -7.90 1.18
N LYS A 4 -3.11 -8.20 2.24
CA LYS A 4 -3.58 -9.56 2.56
C LYS A 4 -4.61 -10.11 1.56
N ASN A 5 -5.11 -9.28 0.63
CA ASN A 5 -5.98 -9.72 -0.47
C ASN A 5 -5.19 -9.98 -1.76
N ILE A 6 -3.91 -9.60 -1.82
CA ILE A 6 -3.02 -9.92 -2.94
C ILE A 6 -2.51 -11.35 -2.84
N ASP A 7 -2.34 -11.88 -1.63
CA ASP A 7 -2.02 -13.29 -1.40
C ASP A 7 -3.04 -13.99 -0.49
N PRO A 8 -3.88 -14.87 -1.06
CA PRO A 8 -4.73 -15.75 -0.27
C PRO A 8 -4.32 -17.25 -0.33
N GLU A 9 -3.06 -17.62 -0.64
CA GLU A 9 -2.65 -18.87 -1.32
C GLU A 9 -2.89 -18.79 -2.84
N SER A 10 -2.53 -17.64 -3.41
CA SER A 10 -2.49 -17.28 -4.84
C SER A 10 -3.22 -18.26 -5.81
N VAL A 11 -4.55 -18.25 -5.79
CA VAL A 11 -5.44 -19.08 -6.65
C VAL A 11 -5.39 -20.59 -6.32
N ASP A 12 -6.00 -20.98 -5.19
CA ASP A 12 -6.26 -22.40 -4.83
C ASP A 12 -4.98 -23.28 -4.76
N GLY A 13 -3.83 -22.67 -4.47
CA GLY A 13 -2.52 -23.34 -4.48
C GLY A 13 -1.93 -23.65 -5.86
N ALA A 14 -2.55 -23.16 -6.94
CA ALA A 14 -2.08 -23.36 -8.31
C ALA A 14 -0.84 -22.52 -8.66
N TYR A 15 -0.67 -21.38 -7.99
CA TYR A 15 0.48 -20.50 -8.14
C TYR A 15 0.83 -19.90 -6.79
N LYS A 16 2.11 -19.69 -6.50
CA LYS A 16 2.52 -18.92 -5.31
C LYS A 16 3.41 -17.79 -5.79
N LEU A 17 3.00 -16.56 -5.53
CA LEU A 17 3.84 -15.40 -5.80
C LEU A 17 5.03 -15.40 -4.84
N THR A 18 6.17 -14.94 -5.32
CA THR A 18 7.27 -14.52 -4.45
C THR A 18 6.92 -13.18 -3.81
N TYR A 19 7.50 -12.90 -2.64
CA TYR A 19 7.36 -11.61 -1.97
C TYR A 19 7.63 -10.40 -2.90
N GLN A 20 8.61 -10.52 -3.80
CA GLN A 20 8.93 -9.45 -4.75
C GLN A 20 7.84 -9.27 -5.82
N GLU A 21 7.20 -10.36 -6.26
CA GLU A 21 6.06 -10.28 -7.19
C GLU A 21 4.81 -9.70 -6.50
N GLU A 22 4.54 -10.08 -5.25
CA GLU A 22 3.46 -9.50 -4.44
C GLU A 22 3.67 -7.99 -4.23
N LYS A 23 4.91 -7.61 -3.85
CA LYS A 23 5.31 -6.21 -3.72
C LYS A 23 5.07 -5.46 -5.03
N ALA A 24 5.58 -5.98 -6.14
CA ALA A 24 5.42 -5.34 -7.44
C ALA A 24 3.95 -5.16 -7.83
N LEU A 25 3.12 -6.19 -7.60
CA LEU A 25 1.69 -6.15 -7.88
C LEU A 25 0.96 -5.13 -7.01
N TYR A 26 1.30 -5.06 -5.72
CA TYR A 26 0.73 -4.08 -4.80
C TYR A 26 1.08 -2.65 -5.22
N ILE A 27 2.36 -2.38 -5.49
CA ILE A 27 2.82 -1.04 -5.93
C ILE A 27 2.13 -0.64 -7.24
N TRP A 28 2.03 -1.58 -8.20
CA TRP A 28 1.30 -1.34 -9.44
C TRP A 28 -0.17 -0.99 -9.19
N PHE A 29 -0.85 -1.72 -8.32
CA PHE A 29 -2.26 -1.50 -8.01
C PHE A 29 -2.51 -0.17 -7.30
N ILE A 30 -1.67 0.20 -6.33
CA ILE A 30 -1.72 1.52 -5.68
C ILE A 30 -1.47 2.64 -6.70
N SER A 31 -0.48 2.48 -7.59
CA SER A 31 -0.21 3.45 -8.66
C SER A 31 -1.41 3.63 -9.58
N ARG A 32 -2.14 2.54 -9.88
CA ARG A 32 -3.35 2.59 -10.70
C ARG A 32 -4.47 3.36 -10.01
N LEU A 33 -4.77 3.05 -8.76
CA LEU A 33 -5.81 3.74 -7.98
C LEU A 33 -5.51 5.23 -7.80
N LEU A 34 -4.24 5.60 -7.60
CA LEU A 34 -3.83 7.01 -7.52
C LEU A 34 -4.08 7.76 -8.83
N LYS A 35 -3.82 7.12 -9.98
CA LYS A 35 -4.04 7.70 -11.31
C LYS A 35 -5.51 7.84 -11.65
N ASP A 36 -6.32 6.86 -11.25
CA ASP A 36 -7.77 6.86 -11.46
C ASP A 36 -8.47 7.85 -10.50
N GLY A 37 -7.80 8.25 -9.43
CA GLY A 37 -8.28 9.24 -8.46
C GLY A 37 -9.11 8.66 -7.33
N ASP A 38 -9.22 7.32 -7.28
CA ASP A 38 -9.96 6.55 -6.27
C ASP A 38 -9.33 6.66 -4.88
N ILE A 39 -8.01 6.91 -4.82
CA ILE A 39 -7.28 7.09 -3.57
C ILE A 39 -6.34 8.28 -3.60
N LYS A 40 -5.95 8.72 -2.41
CA LYS A 40 -4.79 9.58 -2.14
C LYS A 40 -3.92 8.95 -1.07
N LEU A 41 -2.64 9.30 -1.06
CA LEU A 41 -1.73 8.93 0.02
C LEU A 41 -1.66 10.07 1.05
N ALA A 42 -1.71 9.74 2.34
CA ALA A 42 -1.65 10.73 3.41
C ALA A 42 -0.92 10.23 4.65
N ARG A 43 -0.38 11.16 5.43
CA ARG A 43 0.16 10.88 6.77
C ARG A 43 -0.09 12.06 7.71
N TYR A 44 -0.42 11.76 8.97
CA TYR A 44 -0.73 12.77 10.00
C TYR A 44 -1.74 13.83 9.55
N GLY A 45 -2.83 13.39 8.91
CA GLY A 45 -3.90 14.29 8.45
C GLY A 45 -3.54 15.17 7.25
N LYS A 46 -2.43 14.89 6.55
CA LYS A 46 -1.98 15.65 5.38
C LYS A 46 -1.73 14.72 4.20
N PHE A 47 -2.22 15.10 3.02
CA PHE A 47 -1.88 14.40 1.79
C PHE A 47 -0.39 14.53 1.47
N LEU A 48 0.17 13.47 0.90
CA LEU A 48 1.54 13.50 0.41
C LEU A 48 1.63 14.52 -0.74
N PRO A 49 2.66 15.39 -0.73
CA PRO A 49 2.86 16.36 -1.79
C PRO A 49 3.57 15.73 -3.00
N GLY A 50 3.55 16.43 -4.13
CA GLY A 50 4.28 16.01 -5.35
C GLY A 50 3.43 15.20 -6.33
N SER A 51 4.04 14.82 -7.45
CA SER A 51 3.39 13.98 -8.47
C SER A 51 3.17 12.56 -7.98
N ILE A 52 2.25 11.83 -8.59
CA ILE A 52 1.95 10.43 -8.25
C ILE A 52 3.23 9.58 -8.30
N GLU A 53 4.09 9.79 -9.29
CA GLU A 53 5.36 9.07 -9.45
C GLU A 53 6.26 9.28 -8.24
N LYS A 54 6.43 10.53 -7.80
CA LYS A 54 7.25 10.83 -6.61
C LYS A 54 6.67 10.22 -5.34
N GLN A 55 5.35 10.18 -5.22
CA GLN A 55 4.70 9.55 -4.06
C GLN A 55 4.91 8.03 -4.07
N ILE A 56 4.79 7.39 -5.23
CA ILE A 56 5.09 5.96 -5.41
C ILE A 56 6.57 5.67 -5.10
N ASP A 57 7.51 6.47 -5.61
CA ASP A 57 8.94 6.27 -5.35
C ASP A 57 9.24 6.27 -3.86
N VAL A 58 8.72 7.25 -3.12
CA VAL A 58 8.88 7.35 -1.66
C VAL A 58 8.25 6.15 -0.95
N PHE A 59 7.06 5.75 -1.39
CA PHE A 59 6.34 4.61 -0.81
C PHE A 59 7.09 3.29 -1.05
N GLU A 60 7.54 3.02 -2.27
CA GLU A 60 8.26 1.81 -2.67
C GLU A 60 9.64 1.69 -2.02
N MET A 61 10.35 2.83 -1.87
CA MET A 61 11.63 2.89 -1.17
C MET A 61 11.52 2.49 0.31
N ALA A 62 10.42 2.87 0.96
CA ALA A 62 10.15 2.53 2.36
C ALA A 62 9.57 1.11 2.51
N PHE A 63 8.97 0.56 1.45
CA PHE A 63 8.29 -0.72 1.49
C PHE A 63 9.26 -1.86 1.88
N PRO A 64 8.87 -2.75 2.82
CA PRO A 64 9.75 -3.81 3.33
C PRO A 64 10.35 -4.66 2.21
N LYS A 65 11.57 -5.17 2.42
CA LYS A 65 12.30 -5.95 1.41
C LYS A 65 12.07 -7.45 1.55
N THR A 66 11.58 -7.89 2.70
CA THR A 66 11.31 -9.29 3.02
C THR A 66 10.00 -9.43 3.81
N GLU A 67 9.47 -10.65 3.87
CA GLU A 67 8.33 -10.99 4.74
C GLU A 67 8.64 -10.69 6.22
N ASP A 68 9.85 -11.04 6.69
CA ASP A 68 10.26 -10.73 8.06
C ASP A 68 10.23 -9.22 8.36
N GLU A 69 10.66 -8.37 7.43
CA GLU A 69 10.60 -6.91 7.58
C GLU A 69 9.16 -6.37 7.51
N MET A 70 8.26 -7.06 6.81
CA MET A 70 6.83 -6.71 6.75
C MET A 70 6.14 -6.95 8.10
N ASP A 71 6.59 -7.95 8.85
CA ASP A 71 6.06 -8.27 10.18
C ASP A 71 6.84 -7.58 11.33
N CYS A 72 8.11 -7.25 11.10
CA CYS A 72 8.97 -6.57 12.08
C CYS A 72 8.50 -5.11 12.30
N ASP A 73 8.30 -4.73 13.57
CA ASP A 73 7.77 -3.42 13.99
C ASP A 73 6.38 -3.07 13.41
N ALA A 74 5.66 -4.07 12.91
CA ALA A 74 4.32 -3.92 12.38
C ALA A 74 3.32 -3.64 13.52
N PHE A 75 2.60 -2.52 13.45
CA PHE A 75 1.55 -2.22 14.42
C PHE A 75 0.35 -3.13 14.14
N GLU A 76 -0.05 -3.92 15.15
CA GLU A 76 -1.06 -4.98 15.01
C GLU A 76 -0.77 -5.99 13.88
N GLY A 77 0.50 -6.22 13.53
CA GLY A 77 0.88 -7.13 12.44
C GLY A 77 0.64 -6.54 11.05
N PHE A 78 0.62 -5.21 10.95
CA PHE A 78 0.51 -4.50 9.67
C PHE A 78 1.53 -3.36 9.57
N TRP A 79 2.55 -3.54 8.73
CA TRP A 79 3.55 -2.51 8.45
C TRP A 79 2.93 -1.17 8.00
N PHE A 80 1.81 -1.22 7.26
CA PHE A 80 1.09 -0.04 6.78
C PHE A 80 0.63 0.91 7.89
N LEU A 81 0.45 0.40 9.10
CA LEU A 81 0.07 1.17 10.30
C LEU A 81 1.27 1.60 11.14
N SER A 82 2.48 1.17 10.78
CA SER A 82 3.71 1.51 11.50
C SER A 82 4.23 2.90 11.14
N GLU A 83 5.09 3.44 12.01
CA GLU A 83 5.80 4.70 11.75
C GLU A 83 6.77 4.61 10.55
N ASN A 84 7.14 3.41 10.12
CA ASN A 84 7.99 3.19 8.96
C ASN A 84 7.25 3.36 7.63
N CYS A 85 5.91 3.29 7.64
CA CYS A 85 5.09 3.51 6.45
C CYS A 85 4.93 5.01 6.17
N PRO A 86 5.38 5.53 5.00
CA PRO A 86 5.37 6.96 4.72
C PRO A 86 3.96 7.52 4.51
N ALA A 87 2.97 6.66 4.24
CA ALA A 87 1.60 7.07 4.01
C ALA A 87 0.59 5.93 4.17
N GLY A 88 -0.56 6.24 4.77
CA GLY A 88 -1.78 5.46 4.66
C GLY A 88 -2.57 5.81 3.40
N ILE A 89 -3.60 5.01 3.13
CA ILE A 89 -4.54 5.22 2.01
C ILE A 89 -5.68 6.10 2.51
N VAL A 90 -6.09 7.07 1.68
CA VAL A 90 -7.34 7.81 1.85
C VAL A 90 -8.22 7.52 0.65
N TRP A 91 -9.35 6.86 0.87
CA TRP A 91 -10.31 6.53 -0.19
C TRP A 91 -11.16 7.75 -0.52
N ILE A 92 -11.30 8.03 -1.82
CA ILE A 92 -12.07 9.15 -2.34
C ILE A 92 -13.34 8.61 -2.97
N HIS A 93 -14.49 8.91 -2.36
CA HIS A 93 -15.78 8.48 -2.87
C HIS A 93 -16.36 9.49 -3.87
N GLU A 94 -17.27 9.05 -4.74
CA GLU A 94 -17.90 9.89 -5.77
C GLU A 94 -18.57 11.15 -5.22
N ASN A 95 -19.11 11.09 -4.00
CA ASN A 95 -19.73 12.23 -3.31
C ASN A 95 -18.72 13.18 -2.65
N GLY A 96 -17.41 12.93 -2.82
CA GLY A 96 -16.32 13.69 -2.21
C GLY A 96 -16.00 13.31 -0.76
N TYR A 97 -16.70 12.33 -0.18
CA TYR A 97 -16.36 11.79 1.13
C TYR A 97 -14.97 11.15 1.11
N GLN A 98 -14.24 11.30 2.22
CA GLN A 98 -12.89 10.79 2.38
C GLN A 98 -12.86 9.83 3.56
N ASP A 99 -12.50 8.59 3.30
CA ASP A 99 -12.25 7.60 4.35
C ASP A 99 -10.74 7.48 4.58
N TRP A 100 -10.31 7.80 5.80
CA TRP A 100 -8.90 7.86 6.18
C TRP A 100 -8.54 6.59 6.94
N THR A 101 -7.73 5.72 6.32
CA THR A 101 -7.30 4.43 6.90
C THR A 101 -5.90 4.48 7.49
#